data_AF-A0A968NMJ5-F1
#
_entry.id   AF-A0A968NMJ5-F1
#
_cell.length_a   1.000
_cell.length_b   1.000
_cell.length_c   1.000
_cell.angle_alpha   90.00
_cell.angle_beta   90.00
_cell.angle_gamma   90.00
#
_symmetry.space_group_name_H-M   'P 1'
#
loop_
_entity.id
_entity.type
_entity.pdbx_description
1 polymer ?
#
loop_
_entity_poly.entity_id
_entity_poly.type
_entity_poly.pdbx_seq_one_letter_code
_entity_poly.pdbx_strand_id
1 'polypeptide(L)' 'MLQPLLLPAIVLYLVIANHFFKKWLVLLKSDSEMDDRERRKSLMILFVGAIFWIFVVPFSYLEVLNNKINNLEKDEQYKK' A
#
# COMPACT_ATOMS: atom_id res chain seq x y z
N MET A 1 -5.29 14.56 -25.87
CA MET A 1 -5.26 13.12 -26.24
C MET A 1 -4.93 12.19 -25.06
N LEU A 2 -5.15 12.58 -23.79
CA LEU A 2 -4.85 11.73 -22.61
C LEU A 2 -6.05 10.89 -22.10
N GLN A 3 -7.27 11.20 -22.55
CA GLN A 3 -8.50 10.59 -22.04
C GLN A 3 -8.64 9.06 -22.24
N PRO A 4 -8.21 8.44 -23.36
CA PRO A 4 -8.46 7.00 -23.55
C PRO A 4 -7.62 6.10 -22.64
N LEU A 5 -6.49 6.59 -22.10
CA LEU A 5 -5.60 5.82 -21.23
C LEU A 5 -5.97 5.93 -19.73
N LEU A 6 -6.61 7.03 -19.33
CA LEU A 6 -7.00 7.26 -17.94
C LEU A 6 -8.09 6.30 -17.47
N LEU A 7 -9.07 6.01 -18.35
CA LEU A 7 -10.19 5.13 -18.02
C LEU A 7 -9.74 3.70 -17.62
N PRO A 8 -8.91 2.97 -18.41
CA PRO A 8 -8.44 1.65 -18.02
C PRO A 8 -7.53 1.69 -16.79
N ALA A 9 -6.74 2.76 -16.60
CA ALA A 9 -5.92 2.93 -15.41
C ALA A 9 -6.76 3.05 -14.13
N ILE A 10 -7.85 3.83 -14.18
CA ILE A 10 -8.80 3.97 -13.07
C ILE A 10 -9.49 2.62 -12.78
N VAL A 11 -9.91 1.89 -13.81
CA VAL A 11 -10.54 0.57 -13.65
C VAL A 11 -9.57 -0.42 -12.98
N LEU A 12 -8.33 -0.50 -13.45
CA LEU A 12 -7.30 -1.34 -12.83
C LEU A 12 -7.06 -0.97 -11.37
N TYR A 13 -6.95 0.33 -11.07
CA TYR A 13 -6.81 0.82 -9.71
C TYR A 13 -7.97 0.38 -8.81
N LEU A 14 -9.21 0.52 -9.28
CA LEU A 14 -10.40 0.10 -8.54
C LEU A 14 -10.43 -1.41 -8.27
N VAL A 15 -10.00 -2.24 -9.23
CA VAL A 15 -9.93 -3.70 -9.04
C VAL A 15 -8.90 -4.05 -7.96
N ILE A 16 -7.70 -3.46 -8.04
CA ILE A 16 -6.63 -3.68 -7.06
C ILE A 16 -7.08 -3.19 -5.67
N ALA A 17 -7.58 -1.96 -5.58
CA ALA A 17 -8.10 -1.39 -4.34
C ALA A 17 -9.17 -2.30 -3.74
N ASN A 18 -10.18 -2.72 -4.51
CA ASN A 18 -11.24 -3.61 -4.03
C ASN A 18 -10.68 -4.95 -3.50
N HIS A 19 -9.69 -5.54 -4.16
CA HIS A 19 -9.05 -6.77 -3.68
C HIS A 19 -8.37 -6.55 -2.32
N PHE A 20 -7.58 -5.48 -2.19
CA PHE A 20 -6.91 -5.14 -0.94
C PHE A 20 -7.89 -4.80 0.18
N PHE A 21 -8.94 -4.02 -0.11
CA PHE A 21 -10.01 -3.70 0.83
C PHE A 21 -10.69 -4.96 1.35
N LYS A 22 -11.01 -5.93 0.48
CA LYS A 22 -11.61 -7.20 0.90
C LYS A 22 -10.69 -7.96 1.85
N LYS A 23 -9.41 -8.10 1.52
CA LYS A 23 -8.43 -8.78 2.39
C LYS A 23 -8.32 -8.09 3.75
N TRP A 24 -8.23 -6.76 3.76
CA TRP A 24 -8.19 -5.96 4.99
C TRP A 24 -9.46 -6.09 5.82
N LEU A 25 -10.64 -6.05 5.20
CA LEU A 25 -11.92 -6.23 5.90
C LEU A 25 -12.08 -7.63 6.47
N VAL A 26 -11.61 -8.66 5.77
CA VAL A 26 -11.58 -10.03 6.29
C VAL A 26 -10.68 -10.12 7.52
N LEU A 27 -9.49 -9.50 7.47
CA LEU A 27 -8.57 -9.48 8.60
C LEU A 27 -9.19 -8.72 9.79
N LEU A 28 -9.78 -7.55 9.53
CA LEU A 28 -10.49 -6.73 10.51
C LEU A 28 -11.67 -7.46 11.17
N LYS A 29 -12.38 -8.30 10.42
CA LYS A 29 -13.52 -9.07 10.92
C LYS A 29 -13.08 -10.33 11.67
N SER A 30 -11.90 -10.86 11.37
CA SER A 30 -11.37 -12.06 12.01
C SER A 30 -10.77 -11.76 13.38
N ASP A 31 -10.44 -10.50 13.65
CA ASP A 31 -9.98 -10.03 14.95
C ASP A 31 -11.18 -9.82 15.89
N SER A 32 -11.58 -10.89 16.59
CA SER A 32 -12.76 -10.89 17.48
C SER A 32 -12.54 -10.17 18.80
N GLU A 33 -11.31 -9.81 19.14
CA GLU A 33 -10.95 -9.10 20.38
C GLU A 33 -10.91 -7.57 20.20
N MET A 34 -11.11 -7.09 18.97
CA MET A 34 -10.89 -5.70 18.62
C MET A 34 -12.05 -4.78 19.07
N ASP A 35 -11.75 -3.79 19.93
CA ASP A 35 -12.73 -2.81 20.43
C ASP A 35 -13.34 -2.00 19.28
N ASP A 36 -14.61 -1.59 19.41
CA ASP A 36 -15.33 -0.84 18.37
C ASP A 36 -14.64 0.49 18.03
N ARG A 37 -13.89 1.09 18.96
CA ARG A 37 -13.06 2.28 18.69
C ARG A 37 -11.88 1.96 17.79
N GLU A 38 -11.20 0.86 18.02
CA GLU A 38 -10.07 0.43 17.20
C GLU A 38 -10.53 0.05 15.80
N ARG A 39 -11.70 -0.58 15.69
CA ARG A 39 -12.33 -0.90 14.39
C ARG A 39 -12.64 0.33 13.56
N ARG A 40 -13.13 1.40 14.18
CA ARG A 40 -13.34 2.69 13.50
C ARG A 40 -12.02 3.36 13.10
N LYS A 41 -11.00 3.32 13.94
CA LYS A 41 -9.66 3.84 13.61
C LYS A 41 -9.04 3.07 12.43
N SER A 42 -9.14 1.75 12.43
CA SER A 42 -8.64 0.91 11.34
C SER A 42 -9.36 1.20 10.02
N LEU A 43 -10.69 1.37 10.04
CA LEU A 43 -11.45 1.82 8.87
C LEU A 43 -11.04 3.23 8.40
N MET A 44 -10.81 4.17 9.30
CA MET A 44 -10.31 5.51 8.95
C MET A 44 -8.93 5.44 8.30
N ILE A 45 -8.01 4.66 8.87
CA ILE A 45 -6.66 4.45 8.31
C ILE A 45 -6.76 3.78 6.94
N LEU A 46 -7.66 2.82 6.75
CA LEU A 46 -7.90 2.17 5.47
C LEU A 46 -8.42 3.18 4.42
N PHE A 47 -9.32 4.08 4.83
CA PHE A 47 -9.86 5.11 3.94
C PHE A 47 -8.82 6.17 3.57
N VAL A 48 -8.05 6.65 4.55
CA VAL A 48 -6.93 7.59 4.33
C VAL A 48 -5.86 6.93 3.48
N GLY A 49 -5.48 5.70 3.80
CA GLY A 49 -4.52 4.90 3.03
C GLY A 49 -4.97 4.67 1.59
N ALA A 50 -6.27 4.49 1.33
CA ALA A 50 -6.80 4.35 -0.02
C ALA A 50 -6.79 5.66 -0.83
N ILE A 51 -6.95 6.82 -0.18
CA ILE A 51 -6.83 8.12 -0.85
C ILE A 51 -5.36 8.43 -1.15
N PHE A 52 -4.50 8.20 -0.17
CA PHE A 52 -3.07 8.45 -0.29
C PHE A 52 -2.31 7.32 -0.98
N TRP A 53 -2.97 6.22 -1.38
CA TRP A 53 -2.33 5.04 -1.97
C TRP A 53 -1.46 5.38 -3.17
N ILE A 54 -1.92 6.31 -4.02
CA ILE A 54 -1.18 6.76 -5.20
C ILE A 54 0.16 7.43 -4.86
N PHE A 55 0.28 7.98 -3.64
CA PHE A 55 1.51 8.57 -3.11
C PHE A 55 2.26 7.57 -2.21
N VAL A 56 1.57 6.84 -1.33
CA VAL A 56 2.19 5.90 -0.38
C VAL A 56 2.93 4.79 -1.13
N VAL A 57 2.33 4.21 -2.19
CA VAL A 57 2.98 3.13 -2.95
C VAL A 57 4.32 3.55 -3.56
N PRO A 58 4.44 4.65 -4.33
CA PRO A 58 5.73 5.04 -4.87
C PRO A 58 6.73 5.41 -3.76
N PHE A 59 6.30 6.06 -2.68
CA PHE A 59 7.20 6.39 -1.58
C PHE A 59 7.74 5.14 -0.87
N SER A 60 6.88 4.17 -0.54
CA SER A 60 7.32 2.90 0.07
C SER A 60 8.22 2.10 -0.87
N TYR A 61 7.95 2.12 -2.18
CA TYR A 61 8.83 1.46 -3.16
C TYR A 61 10.21 2.11 -3.22
N LEU A 62 10.28 3.46 -3.21
CA LEU A 62 11.54 4.19 -3.18
C LEU A 62 12.36 3.89 -1.93
N GLU A 63 11.71 3.79 -0.77
CA GLU A 63 12.38 3.44 0.48
C GLU A 63 12.98 2.03 0.44
N VAL A 64 12.20 1.04 -0.03
CA VAL A 64 12.69 -0.33 -0.22
C VAL A 64 13.85 -0.37 -1.22
N LEU A 65 13.74 0.38 -2.32
CA LEU A 65 14.78 0.45 -3.33
C LEU A 65 16.06 1.07 -2.78
N ASN A 66 15.95 2.16 -2.03
CA ASN A 66 17.09 2.83 -1.39
C ASN A 66 17.78 1.91 -0.38
N ASN A 67 17.01 1.20 0.44
CA ASN A 67 17.55 0.21 1.38
C ASN A 67 18.30 -0.91 0.66
N LYS A 68 17.77 -1.37 -0.48
CA LYS A 68 18.43 -2.40 -1.29
C LYS A 68 19.77 -1.90 -1.85
N ILE A 69 19.82 -0.68 -2.39
CA ILE A 69 21.06 -0.08 -2.91
C ILE A 69 22.09 0.08 -1.78
N ASN A 70 21.70 0.63 -0.64
CA ASN A 70 22.60 0.80 0.51
C ASN A 70 23.17 -0.52 1.02
N ASN A 71 22.40 -1.60 0.98
CA ASN A 71 22.88 -2.92 1.37
C ASN A 71 23.86 -3.50 0.34
N LEU A 72 23.62 -3.30 -0.96
CA LEU A 72 24.56 -3.72 -2.02
C LEU A 72 25.91 -2.98 -1.93
N GLU A 73 25.90 -1.68 -1.64
CA GLU A 73 27.14 -0.92 -1.42
C GLU A 73 27.92 -1.43 -0.22
N LYS A 74 27.23 -1.78 0.88
CA LYS A 74 27.87 -2.40 2.05
C LYS A 74 28.50 -3.75 1.67
N ASP A 75 27.78 -4.60 0.93
CA ASP A 75 28.27 -5.91 0.52
C ASP A 75 29.51 -5.84 -0.38
N GLU A 76 29.62 -4.81 -1.24
CA GLU A 76 30.84 -4.55 -2.02
C GLU A 76 32.01 -4.04 -1.17
N GLN A 77 31.74 -3.21 -0.15
CA GLN A 77 32.78 -2.76 0.77
C GLN A 77 33.38 -3.89 1.61
N TYR A 78 32.59 -4.88 2.03
CA TYR A 78 33.08 -6.04 2.79
C TYR A 78 33.82 -7.09 1.93
N LYS A 79 33.75 -6.99 0.60
CA LYS A 79 34.49 -7.86 -0.34
C LYS A 79 35.85 -7.29 -0.75
N LYS A 80 36.17 -6.05 -0.39
CA LYS A 80 37.44 -5.37 -0.67
C LYS A 80 38.39 -5.50 0.52
#